data_AF-A0A1D7VWG9-F1
#
_entry.id   AF-A0A1D7VWG9-F1
#
_cell.length_a   1.000
_cell.length_b   1.000
_cell.length_c   1.000
_cell.angle_alpha   90.00
_cell.angle_beta   90.00
_cell.angle_gamma   90.00
#
_symmetry.space_group_name_H-M   'P 1'
#
loop_
_entity.id
_entity.type
_entity.pdbx_description
1 polymer ?
#
loop_
_entity_poly.entity_id
_entity_poly.type
_entity_poly.pdbx_seq_one_letter_code
_entity_poly.pdbx_strand_id
1 'polypeptide(L)'
;MAVCVLTAACLYLPFLAELVGRRALVVTVHEWSGILLPVPLLLGLASRALRTDLRRLNRFGPHDRRWLRAALRRRGDRPAGKFNAGQKLYAAWIAGAVLVMAATGLLMWFTHLAPLVWRTGATFVHDWLALAVVVVIAGHVWKAYADPESRRGMRTGSVDAGWAAREHPLWEHEDKAR
;
A
#
# COMPACT_ATOMS: atom_id res chain seq x y z
N MET A 1 -1.07 8.03 -5.29
CA MET A 1 -2.01 6.89 -5.19
C MET A 1 -3.43 7.28 -5.56
N ALA A 2 -4.10 8.17 -4.81
CA ALA A 2 -5.50 8.53 -5.06
C ALA A 2 -5.77 8.99 -6.50
N VAL A 3 -4.94 9.89 -7.06
CA VAL A 3 -5.05 10.34 -8.46
C VAL A 3 -4.98 9.16 -9.45
N CYS A 4 -4.03 8.25 -9.26
CA CYS A 4 -3.86 7.07 -10.11
C CYS A 4 -5.08 6.14 -10.06
N VAL A 5 -5.65 5.92 -8.86
CA VAL A 5 -6.84 5.08 -8.68
C VAL A 5 -8.09 5.73 -9.28
N LEU A 6 -8.29 7.03 -9.06
CA LEU A 6 -9.46 7.76 -9.58
C LEU A 6 -9.44 7.85 -11.11
N THR A 7 -8.27 8.12 -11.69
CA THR A 7 -8.11 8.09 -13.15
C THR A 7 -8.31 6.68 -13.71
N ALA A 8 -7.80 5.63 -13.05
CA ALA A 8 -8.07 4.24 -13.44
C ALA A 8 -9.57 3.93 -13.46
N ALA A 9 -10.31 4.36 -12.42
CA ALA A 9 -11.76 4.19 -12.37
C ALA A 9 -12.47 4.88 -13.54
N CYS A 10 -12.03 6.09 -13.91
CA CYS A 10 -12.56 6.82 -15.07
C CYS A 10 -12.21 6.16 -16.41
N LEU A 11 -11.13 5.39 -16.49
CA LEU A 11 -10.73 4.66 -17.70
C LEU A 11 -11.43 3.30 -17.82
N TYR A 12 -11.77 2.69 -16.68
CA TYR A 12 -12.35 1.35 -16.63
C TYR A 12 -13.89 1.35 -16.65
N LEU A 13 -14.53 2.33 -16.00
CA LEU A 13 -15.99 2.41 -15.88
C LEU A 13 -16.58 3.35 -16.94
N PRO A 14 -17.39 2.86 -17.90
CA PRO A 14 -17.90 3.67 -19.02
C PRO A 14 -18.66 4.93 -18.60
N PHE A 15 -19.51 4.82 -17.56
CA PHE A 15 -20.29 5.97 -17.08
C PHE A 15 -19.42 7.10 -16.50
N LEU A 16 -18.27 6.76 -15.88
CA LEU A 16 -17.32 7.78 -15.42
C LEU A 16 -16.54 8.38 -16.60
N ALA A 17 -16.19 7.55 -17.59
CA ALA A 17 -15.49 8.00 -18.79
C ALA A 17 -16.31 9.05 -19.56
N GLU A 18 -17.61 8.79 -19.73
CA GLU A 18 -18.57 9.70 -20.38
C GLU A 18 -18.72 11.00 -19.60
N LEU A 19 -18.87 10.92 -18.27
CA LEU A 19 -19.01 12.10 -17.41
C LEU A 19 -17.78 13.04 -17.49
N VAL A 20 -16.57 12.48 -17.55
CA VAL A 20 -15.34 13.28 -17.63
C VAL A 20 -15.09 13.79 -19.05
N GLY A 21 -15.44 13.02 -20.09
CA GLY A 21 -15.40 13.43 -21.50
C GLY A 21 -14.02 13.72 -22.10
N ARG A 22 -12.93 13.66 -21.31
CA ARG A 22 -11.56 14.02 -21.72
C ARG A 22 -10.58 12.85 -21.61
N ARG A 23 -10.89 11.74 -22.29
CA ARG A 23 -10.14 10.48 -22.16
C ARG A 23 -8.62 10.64 -22.32
N ALA A 24 -8.15 11.38 -23.32
CA ALA A 24 -6.71 11.56 -23.55
C ALA A 24 -6.00 12.20 -22.33
N LEU A 25 -6.61 13.24 -21.74
CA LEU A 25 -6.10 13.87 -20.53
C LEU A 25 -6.07 12.88 -19.36
N VAL A 26 -7.15 12.11 -19.16
CA VAL A 26 -7.24 11.12 -18.07
C VAL A 26 -6.16 10.05 -18.21
N VAL A 27 -5.92 9.55 -19.43
CA VAL A 27 -4.83 8.60 -19.72
C VAL A 27 -3.48 9.20 -19.35
N THR A 28 -3.18 10.42 -19.82
CA THR A 28 -1.91 11.09 -19.51
C THR A 28 -1.73 11.29 -18.00
N VAL A 29 -2.77 11.72 -17.29
CA VAL A 29 -2.70 11.89 -15.83
C VAL A 29 -2.50 10.54 -15.14
N HIS A 30 -3.19 9.48 -15.59
CA HIS A 30 -3.05 8.13 -15.04
C HIS A 30 -1.60 7.64 -15.17
N GLU A 31 -1.07 7.67 -16.39
CA GLU A 31 0.29 7.30 -16.76
C GLU A 31 1.35 8.00 -15.90
N TRP A 32 1.33 9.34 -15.86
CA TRP A 32 2.28 10.11 -15.06
C TRP A 32 2.10 9.88 -13.56
N SER A 33 0.87 9.80 -13.07
CA SER A 33 0.61 9.54 -11.64
C SER A 33 1.07 8.14 -11.21
N GLY A 34 1.05 7.17 -12.13
CA GLY A 34 1.57 5.82 -11.94
C GLY A 34 3.10 5.80 -11.86
N ILE A 35 3.80 6.44 -12.80
CA ILE A 35 5.27 6.55 -12.78
C ILE A 35 5.77 7.30 -11.55
N LEU A 36 5.07 8.36 -11.14
CA LEU A 36 5.46 9.18 -9.99
C LEU A 36 5.09 8.54 -8.64
N LEU A 37 4.32 7.45 -8.64
CA LEU A 37 3.84 6.79 -7.43
C LEU A 37 4.97 6.36 -6.45
N PRO A 38 6.09 5.74 -6.88
CA PRO A 38 7.19 5.38 -5.99
C PRO A 38 8.05 6.57 -5.53
N VAL A 39 7.97 7.74 -6.18
CA VAL A 39 8.89 8.87 -5.94
C VAL A 39 8.92 9.34 -4.48
N PRO A 40 7.79 9.54 -3.78
CA PRO A 40 7.82 9.95 -2.37
C PRO A 40 8.54 8.96 -1.46
N LEU A 41 8.38 7.66 -1.70
CA LEU A 41 9.10 6.62 -0.96
C LEU A 41 10.60 6.71 -1.22
N LEU A 42 11.00 6.83 -2.49
CA LEU A 42 12.41 6.94 -2.90
C LEU A 42 13.09 8.17 -2.28
N LEU A 43 12.43 9.34 -2.32
CA LEU A 43 12.92 10.56 -1.67
C LEU A 43 13.02 10.38 -0.15
N GLY A 44 12.02 9.73 0.44
CA GLY A 44 11.99 9.42 1.87
C GLY A 44 13.13 8.51 2.32
N LEU A 45 13.74 7.72 1.43
CA LEU A 45 14.90 6.88 1.77
C LEU A 45 16.10 7.69 2.22
N ALA A 46 16.16 9.01 1.97
CA ALA A 46 17.15 9.90 2.56
C ALA A 46 17.03 10.00 4.09
N SER A 47 15.84 9.78 4.65
CA SER A 47 15.57 9.81 6.09
C SER A 47 16.02 8.53 6.82
N ARG A 48 16.82 8.69 7.88
CA ARG A 48 17.22 7.60 8.78
C ARG A 48 16.01 6.94 9.46
N ALA A 49 14.99 7.73 9.79
CA ALA A 49 13.78 7.25 10.44
C ALA A 49 13.01 6.29 9.51
N LEU A 50 12.77 6.71 8.26
CA LEU A 50 12.09 5.86 7.28
C LEU A 50 12.87 4.58 7.00
N ARG A 51 14.19 4.66 6.83
CA ARG A 51 15.03 3.46 6.63
C ARG A 51 14.93 2.49 7.81
N THR A 52 14.80 2.99 9.03
CA THR A 52 14.64 2.15 10.22
C THR A 52 13.27 1.48 10.23
N ASP A 53 12.22 2.22 9.90
CA ASP A 53 10.85 1.69 9.81
C ASP A 53 10.70 0.67 8.70
N LEU A 54 11.31 0.89 7.53
CA LEU A 54 11.34 -0.09 6.44
C LEU A 54 12.04 -1.40 6.86
N ARG A 55 13.12 -1.33 7.65
CA ARG A 55 13.75 -2.55 8.21
C ARG A 55 12.80 -3.29 9.16
N ARG A 56 12.03 -2.56 9.99
CA ARG A 56 11.03 -3.18 10.89
C ARG A 56 9.89 -3.81 10.09
N LEU A 57 9.41 -3.15 9.05
CA LEU A 57 8.37 -3.65 8.15
C LEU A 57 8.81 -4.91 7.40
N ASN A 58 10.07 -4.97 6.97
CA ASN A 58 10.59 -6.10 6.19
C ASN A 58 11.11 -7.27 7.05
N ARG A 59 11.09 -7.15 8.39
CA ARG A 59 11.54 -8.20 9.31
C ARG A 59 10.36 -8.91 9.94
N PHE A 60 10.09 -10.12 9.46
CA PHE A 60 9.10 -11.02 10.04
C PHE A 60 9.75 -11.90 11.12
N GLY A 61 9.11 -11.99 12.29
CA GLY A 61 9.54 -12.80 13.42
C GLY A 61 8.49 -13.82 13.86
N PRO A 62 8.81 -14.66 14.87
CA PRO A 62 7.88 -15.66 15.40
C PRO A 62 6.59 -15.05 15.97
N HIS A 63 6.65 -13.84 16.52
CA HIS A 63 5.48 -13.13 17.04
C HIS A 63 4.49 -12.75 15.93
N ASP A 64 4.96 -12.45 14.71
CA ASP A 64 4.08 -12.12 13.58
C ASP A 64 3.21 -13.31 13.18
N ARG A 65 3.76 -14.53 13.23
CA ARG A 65 3.00 -15.77 12.98
C ARG A 65 1.93 -16.02 14.04
N ARG A 66 2.19 -15.65 15.30
CA ARG A 66 1.19 -15.74 16.38
C ARG A 66 0.10 -14.70 16.16
N TRP A 67 0.48 -13.46 15.84
CA TRP A 67 -0.43 -12.38 15.52
C TRP A 67 -1.39 -12.75 14.38
N LEU A 68 -0.86 -13.26 13.26
CA LEU A 68 -1.67 -13.65 12.10
C LEU A 68 -2.67 -14.76 12.45
N ARG A 69 -2.24 -15.78 13.20
CA ARG A 69 -3.11 -16.86 13.66
C ARG A 69 -4.23 -16.34 14.57
N ALA A 70 -3.90 -15.46 15.52
CA ALA A 70 -4.86 -14.85 16.42
C ALA A 70 -5.85 -13.92 15.68
N ALA A 71 -5.37 -13.17 14.69
CA ALA A 71 -6.19 -12.33 13.83
C ALA A 71 -7.18 -13.17 13.00
N LEU A 72 -6.70 -14.24 12.36
CA LEU A 72 -7.52 -15.13 11.53
C LEU A 72 -8.59 -15.86 12.35
N ARG A 73 -8.24 -16.32 13.56
CA ARG A 73 -9.17 -16.98 14.50
C ARG A 73 -10.05 -16.00 15.28
N ARG A 74 -9.82 -14.68 15.12
CA ARG A 74 -10.46 -13.60 15.88
C ARG A 74 -10.40 -13.79 17.40
N ARG A 75 -9.37 -14.46 17.91
CA ARG A 75 -9.20 -14.82 19.33
C ARG A 75 -7.73 -14.95 19.70
N GLY A 76 -7.42 -14.74 20.97
CA GLY A 76 -6.07 -14.85 21.52
C GLY A 76 -5.28 -13.55 21.46
N ASP A 77 -4.15 -13.55 22.16
CA ASP A 77 -3.25 -12.41 22.24
C ASP A 77 -2.60 -12.08 20.88
N ARG A 78 -2.38 -10.79 20.65
CA ARG A 78 -1.89 -10.22 19.39
C ARG A 78 -0.58 -9.48 19.62
N PRO A 79 0.52 -10.19 19.87
CA PRO A 79 1.81 -9.56 20.10
C PRO A 79 2.28 -8.81 18.85
N ALA A 80 2.58 -7.52 18.99
CA ALA A 80 3.03 -6.65 17.90
C ALA A 80 4.16 -5.72 18.38
N GLY A 81 5.21 -5.58 17.55
CA GLY A 81 6.19 -4.49 17.68
C GLY A 81 5.61 -3.18 17.15
N LYS A 82 6.46 -2.22 16.73
CA LYS A 82 5.97 -0.93 16.15
C LYS A 82 4.95 -1.12 15.02
N PHE A 83 5.13 -2.17 14.22
CA PHE A 83 4.17 -2.58 13.20
C PHE A 83 3.70 -4.00 13.48
N ASN A 84 2.39 -4.22 13.44
CA ASN A 84 1.84 -5.56 13.55
C ASN A 84 1.98 -6.34 12.23
N ALA A 85 1.82 -7.67 12.29
CA ALA A 85 2.03 -8.53 11.12
C ALA A 85 1.10 -8.19 9.93
N GLY A 86 -0.13 -7.71 10.20
CA GLY A 86 -1.05 -7.28 9.16
C GLY A 86 -0.55 -6.01 8.43
N GLN A 87 -0.02 -5.03 9.17
CA GLN A 87 0.61 -3.84 8.60
C GLN A 87 1.87 -4.19 7.79
N LYS A 88 2.70 -5.13 8.29
CA LYS A 88 3.87 -5.63 7.55
C LYS A 88 3.48 -6.30 6.24
N LEU A 89 2.48 -7.19 6.28
CA LEU A 89 1.96 -7.87 5.09
C LEU A 89 1.38 -6.87 4.09
N TYR A 90 0.56 -5.92 4.56
CA TYR A 90 0.02 -4.87 3.71
C TYR A 90 1.15 -4.06 3.04
N ALA A 91 2.15 -3.63 3.81
CA ALA A 91 3.28 -2.84 3.29
C ALA A 91 4.08 -3.61 2.23
N ALA A 92 4.39 -4.89 2.47
CA ALA A 92 5.09 -5.73 1.51
C ALA A 92 4.26 -5.99 0.24
N TRP A 93 2.97 -6.30 0.41
CA TRP A 93 2.07 -6.58 -0.71
C TRP A 93 1.84 -5.35 -1.57
N ILE A 94 1.55 -4.18 -0.97
CA ILE A 94 1.30 -2.95 -1.74
C ILE A 94 2.57 -2.47 -2.45
N ALA A 95 3.75 -2.62 -1.84
CA ALA A 95 5.01 -2.29 -2.49
C ALA A 95 5.25 -3.18 -3.72
N GLY A 96 5.05 -4.50 -3.58
CA GLY A 96 5.13 -5.43 -4.71
C GLY A 96 4.09 -5.13 -5.80
N ALA A 97 2.85 -4.84 -5.41
CA ALA A 97 1.79 -4.48 -6.34
C ALA A 97 2.14 -3.21 -7.12
N VAL A 98 2.66 -2.17 -6.48
CA VAL A 98 3.10 -0.94 -7.16
C VAL A 98 4.18 -1.22 -8.21
N LEU A 99 5.14 -2.09 -7.91
CA LEU A 99 6.19 -2.47 -8.88
C LEU A 99 5.61 -3.21 -10.09
N VAL A 100 4.70 -4.17 -9.86
CA VAL A 100 4.05 -4.89 -10.95
C VAL A 100 3.17 -3.96 -11.78
N MET A 101 2.38 -3.08 -11.13
CA MET A 101 1.54 -2.09 -11.81
C MET A 101 2.36 -1.12 -12.67
N ALA A 102 3.50 -0.66 -12.16
CA ALA A 102 4.40 0.19 -12.92
C ALA A 102 4.99 -0.57 -14.13
N ALA A 103 5.45 -1.80 -13.94
CA ALA A 103 6.00 -2.61 -15.03
C ALA A 103 4.97 -2.90 -16.12
N THR A 104 3.76 -3.35 -15.76
CA THR A 104 2.69 -3.62 -16.74
C THR A 104 2.19 -2.33 -17.39
N GLY A 105 2.06 -1.24 -16.64
CA GLY A 105 1.71 0.07 -17.19
C GLY A 105 2.73 0.59 -18.21
N LEU A 106 4.03 0.44 -17.94
CA LEU A 106 5.10 0.80 -18.89
C LEU A 106 5.05 -0.04 -20.16
N LEU A 107 4.77 -1.35 -20.07
CA LEU A 107 4.61 -2.22 -21.24
C LEU A 107 3.39 -1.83 -22.10
N MET A 108 2.32 -1.36 -21.46
CA MET A 108 1.12 -0.88 -22.15
C MET A 108 1.35 0.49 -22.79
N TRP A 109 2.07 1.39 -22.11
CA TRP A 109 2.36 2.74 -22.58
C TRP A 109 3.36 2.73 -23.74
N PHE A 110 4.51 2.07 -23.56
CA PHE A 110 5.56 1.99 -24.57
C PHE A 110 5.41 0.73 -25.42
N THR A 111 4.47 0.80 -26.36
CA THR A 111 4.05 -0.34 -27.20
C THR A 111 5.15 -0.97 -28.04
N HIS A 112 6.24 -0.26 -28.29
CA HIS A 112 7.42 -0.74 -29.03
C HIS A 112 8.37 -1.62 -28.18
N LEU A 113 8.23 -1.62 -26.85
CA LEU A 113 9.10 -2.39 -25.96
C LEU A 113 8.78 -3.89 -25.93
N ALA A 114 7.59 -4.31 -26.37
CA ALA A 114 7.17 -5.70 -26.27
C ALA A 114 6.19 -6.17 -27.37
N PRO A 115 6.27 -7.45 -27.78
CA PRO A 115 5.29 -8.07 -28.68
C PRO A 115 3.86 -7.96 -28.16
N LEU A 116 2.88 -8.04 -29.07
CA LEU A 116 1.46 -7.93 -28.72
C LEU A 116 1.04 -8.91 -27.61
N VAL A 117 1.53 -10.15 -27.63
CA VAL A 117 1.14 -11.17 -26.65
C VAL A 117 1.55 -10.80 -25.21
N TRP A 118 2.70 -10.12 -25.05
CA TRP A 118 3.16 -9.64 -23.74
C TRP A 118 2.33 -8.46 -23.27
N ARG A 119 1.93 -7.57 -24.19
CA ARG A 119 1.06 -6.43 -23.88
C ARG A 119 -0.34 -6.87 -23.47
N THR A 120 -0.91 -7.87 -24.13
CA THR A 120 -2.20 -8.46 -23.73
C THR A 120 -2.12 -9.08 -22.33
N GLY A 121 -1.03 -9.81 -22.04
CA GLY A 121 -0.77 -10.32 -20.69
C GLY A 121 -0.61 -9.20 -19.66
N ALA A 122 0.09 -8.12 -20.02
CA ALA A 122 0.26 -6.95 -19.17
C ALA A 122 -1.07 -6.28 -18.84
N THR A 123 -1.95 -6.05 -19.82
CA THR A 123 -3.30 -5.51 -19.59
C THR A 123 -4.09 -6.39 -18.63
N PHE A 124 -4.12 -7.70 -18.86
CA PHE A 124 -4.83 -8.64 -17.99
C PHE A 124 -4.33 -8.56 -16.54
N VAL A 125 -3.01 -8.60 -16.34
CA VAL A 125 -2.42 -8.52 -14.99
C VAL A 125 -2.68 -7.15 -14.37
N HIS A 126 -2.57 -6.07 -15.14
CA HIS A 126 -2.78 -4.70 -14.67
C HIS A 126 -4.22 -4.48 -14.19
N ASP A 127 -5.22 -4.92 -14.94
CA ASP A 127 -6.63 -4.73 -14.61
C ASP A 127 -7.03 -5.51 -13.34
N TRP A 128 -6.65 -6.79 -13.27
CA TRP A 128 -6.95 -7.62 -12.10
C TRP A 128 -6.21 -7.16 -10.85
N LEU A 129 -4.95 -6.75 -11.00
CA LEU A 129 -4.18 -6.22 -9.88
C LEU A 129 -4.71 -4.85 -9.45
N ALA A 130 -5.16 -3.99 -10.37
CA ALA A 130 -5.81 -2.72 -10.05
C ALA A 130 -7.05 -2.94 -9.17
N LEU A 131 -7.90 -3.90 -9.55
CA LEU A 131 -9.09 -4.27 -8.76
C LEU A 131 -8.69 -4.75 -7.35
N ALA A 132 -7.70 -5.64 -7.26
CA ALA A 132 -7.20 -6.12 -5.97
C ALA A 132 -6.64 -4.98 -5.10
N VAL A 133 -5.89 -4.04 -5.71
CA VAL A 133 -5.34 -2.86 -5.04
C VAL A 133 -6.46 -1.98 -4.48
N VAL A 134 -7.53 -1.74 -5.24
CA VAL A 134 -8.69 -0.97 -4.75
C VAL A 134 -9.30 -1.62 -3.52
N VAL A 135 -9.55 -2.94 -3.55
CA VAL A 135 -10.14 -3.68 -2.42
C VAL A 135 -9.23 -3.62 -1.18
N VAL A 136 -7.93 -3.87 -1.35
CA VAL A 136 -6.97 -3.89 -0.25
C VAL A 136 -6.76 -2.50 0.34
N ILE A 137 -6.67 -1.45 -0.49
CA ILE A 137 -6.61 -0.06 -0.02
C ILE A 137 -7.89 0.32 0.74
N ALA A 138 -9.07 -0.04 0.23
CA ALA A 138 -10.33 0.24 0.91
C ALA A 138 -10.39 -0.40 2.30
N GLY A 139 -9.99 -1.68 2.42
CA GLY A 139 -9.89 -2.37 3.71
C GLY A 139 -8.87 -1.74 4.66
N HIS A 140 -7.73 -1.29 4.14
CA HIS A 140 -6.71 -0.59 4.93
C HIS A 140 -7.22 0.77 5.45
N VAL A 141 -7.85 1.57 4.59
CA VAL A 141 -8.45 2.86 4.96
C VAL A 141 -9.57 2.68 5.97
N TRP A 142 -10.45 1.68 5.80
CA TRP A 142 -11.48 1.34 6.78
C TRP A 142 -10.87 1.07 8.15
N LYS A 143 -9.86 0.19 8.20
CA LYS A 143 -9.15 -0.16 9.44
C LYS A 143 -8.54 1.04 10.13
N ALA A 144 -7.90 1.93 9.37
CA ALA A 144 -7.34 3.17 9.91
C ALA A 144 -8.44 4.13 10.40
N TYR A 145 -9.57 4.22 9.70
CA TYR A 145 -10.68 5.09 10.08
C TYR A 145 -11.36 4.66 11.39
N ALA A 146 -11.40 3.34 11.65
CA ALA A 146 -11.95 2.76 12.87
C ALA A 146 -11.13 3.08 14.13
N ASP A 147 -9.88 3.54 13.99
CA ASP A 147 -9.00 3.89 15.11
C ASP A 147 -8.65 5.39 15.10
N PRO A 148 -9.26 6.21 15.99
CA PRO A 148 -8.96 7.63 16.10
C PRO A 148 -7.50 7.95 16.44
N GLU A 149 -6.86 7.16 17.30
CA GLU A 149 -5.46 7.38 17.70
C GLU A 149 -4.51 7.09 16.54
N SER A 150 -4.78 6.04 15.76
CA SER A 150 -4.03 5.77 14.53
C SER A 150 -4.07 6.96 13.55
N ARG A 151 -5.26 7.57 13.35
CA ARG A 151 -5.43 8.77 12.53
C ARG A 151 -4.71 10.00 13.10
N ARG A 152 -4.74 10.17 14.43
CA ARG A 152 -3.99 11.24 15.10
C ARG A 152 -2.47 11.05 14.92
N GLY A 153 -1.99 9.82 15.07
CA GLY A 153 -0.60 9.44 14.83
C GLY A 153 -0.14 9.76 13.42
N MET A 154 -0.93 9.44 12.39
CA MET A 154 -0.59 9.77 11.00
C MET A 154 -0.49 11.27 10.70
N ARG A 155 -1.26 12.11 11.41
CA ARG A 155 -1.27 13.57 11.18
C ARG A 155 -0.23 14.32 12.01
N THR A 156 0.04 13.83 13.23
CA THR A 156 0.87 14.56 14.21
C THR A 156 2.24 13.91 14.45
N GLY A 157 2.42 12.65 14.05
CA GLY A 157 3.63 11.88 14.32
C GLY A 157 3.72 11.31 15.74
N SER A 158 2.70 11.48 16.58
CA SER A 158 2.68 11.01 17.98
C SER A 158 1.40 10.26 18.32
N VAL A 159 1.51 9.28 19.22
CA VAL A 159 0.37 8.48 19.72
C VAL A 159 0.38 8.47 21.25
N ASP A 160 -0.78 8.23 21.85
CA ASP A 160 -0.86 7.99 23.30
C ASP A 160 -0.02 6.77 23.73
N ALA A 161 0.67 6.89 24.86
CA ALA A 161 1.51 5.82 25.40
C ALA A 161 0.68 4.60 25.81
N GLY A 162 -0.52 4.82 26.37
CA GLY A 162 -1.44 3.74 26.70
C GLY A 162 -1.96 3.01 25.46
N TRP A 163 -2.25 3.73 24.37
CA TRP A 163 -2.58 3.12 23.09
C TRP A 163 -1.42 2.29 22.54
N ALA A 164 -0.19 2.82 22.59
CA ALA A 164 1.00 2.10 22.13
C ALA A 164 1.22 0.80 22.93
N ALA A 165 1.08 0.84 24.26
CA ALA A 165 1.22 -0.34 25.11
C ALA A 165 0.17 -1.43 24.83
N ARG A 166 -1.07 -1.03 24.49
CA ARG A 166 -2.16 -1.98 24.19
C ARG A 166 -2.08 -2.59 22.79
N GLU A 167 -1.88 -1.76 21.77
CA GLU A 167 -1.90 -2.20 20.36
C GLU A 167 -0.54 -2.72 19.87
N HIS A 168 0.55 -2.27 20.51
CA HIS A 168 1.93 -2.54 20.13
C HIS A 168 2.80 -2.93 21.34
N PRO A 169 2.43 -3.97 22.11
CA PRO A 169 3.04 -4.29 23.40
C PRO A 169 4.55 -4.63 23.33
N LEU A 170 5.07 -5.02 22.17
CA LEU A 170 6.50 -5.32 21.99
C LEU A 170 7.31 -4.12 21.52
N TRP A 171 6.68 -2.97 21.22
CA TRP A 171 7.38 -1.83 20.64
C TRP A 171 8.39 -1.20 21.61
N GLU A 172 8.02 -0.95 22.87
CA GLU A 172 8.96 -0.36 23.84
C GLU A 172 10.18 -1.26 24.11
N HIS A 173 10.00 -2.58 24.08
CA HIS A 173 11.08 -3.54 24.26
C HIS A 173 12.06 -3.54 23.08
N GLU A 174 11.56 -3.32 21.85
CA GLU A 174 12.42 -3.16 20.67
C GLU A 174 13.23 -1.87 20.71
N ASP A 175 12.68 -0.79 21.25
CA ASP A 175 13.37 0.50 21.33
C ASP A 175 14.43 0.50 22.45
N LYS A 176 14.23 -0.24 23.56
CA LYS A 176 15.22 -0.38 24.65
C LYS A 176 16.36 -1.37 24.36
N ALA A 177 16.18 -2.33 23.45
CA ALA A 177 17.19 -3.31 23.08
C ALA A 177 18.23 -2.79 22.06
N ARG A 178 18.28 -1.47 21.85
CA ARG A 178 19.03 -0.79 20.79
C ARG A 178 19.90 0.32 21.36
#